data_AF-A0A959XWQ6-F1
#
_entry.id   AF-A0A959XWQ6-F1
#
_cell.length_a   1.000
_cell.length_b   1.000
_cell.length_c   1.000
_cell.angle_alpha   90.00
_cell.angle_beta   90.00
_cell.angle_gamma   90.00
#
_symmetry.space_group_name_H-M   'P 1'
#
loop_
_entity.id
_entity.type
_entity.pdbx_description
1 polymer ?
#
loop_
_entity_poly.entity_id
_entity_poly.type
_entity_poly.pdbx_seq_one_letter_code
_entity_poly.pdbx_strand_id
1 'polypeptide(L)' 'MPRKKRQLVLTQPVREGLNTIKVRLDARTVITLASKKALEFWKQKYPNAVVIG' A
#
# COMPACT_ATOMS: atom_id res chain seq x y z
N MET A 1 20.85 -22.41 -32.13
CA MET A 1 20.66 -20.95 -32.20
C MET A 1 20.30 -20.42 -30.82
N PRO A 2 20.85 -19.29 -30.34
CA PRO A 2 20.53 -18.76 -29.02
C PRO A 2 19.11 -18.19 -28.99
N ARG A 3 18.26 -18.66 -28.07
CA ARG A 3 16.89 -18.14 -27.90
C ARG A 3 16.93 -16.81 -27.15
N LYS A 4 16.29 -15.77 -27.70
CA LYS A 4 16.14 -14.46 -27.03
C LYS A 4 15.41 -14.64 -25.68
N LYS A 5 16.08 -14.29 -24.57
CA LYS A 5 15.48 -14.35 -23.23
C LYS A 5 14.43 -13.24 -23.09
N ARG A 6 13.32 -13.55 -22.41
CA ARG A 6 12.27 -12.56 -22.11
C ARG A 6 12.84 -11.48 -21.18
N GLN A 7 12.52 -10.23 -21.48
CA GLN A 7 12.91 -9.09 -20.65
C GLN A 7 12.10 -9.13 -19.35
N LEU A 8 12.79 -9.15 -18.21
CA LEU A 8 12.16 -9.09 -16.90
C LEU A 8 11.55 -7.70 -16.73
N VAL A 9 10.23 -7.63 -16.64
CA VAL A 9 9.53 -6.37 -16.33
C VAL A 9 9.50 -6.25 -14.80
N LEU A 10 10.18 -5.23 -14.28
CA LEU A 10 10.37 -4.98 -12.85
C LEU A 10 9.20 -4.17 -12.24
N THR A 11 7.99 -4.42 -12.72
CA THR A 11 6.78 -3.76 -12.22
C THR A 11 6.02 -4.68 -11.28
N GLN A 12 5.61 -4.14 -10.13
CA GLN A 12 4.74 -4.86 -9.21
C GLN A 12 3.40 -5.17 -9.91
N PRO A 13 2.91 -6.43 -9.88
CA PRO A 13 1.62 -6.75 -10.45
C PRO A 13 0.52 -6.00 -9.69
N VAL A 14 -0.20 -5.12 -10.39
CA VAL A 14 -1.38 -4.44 -9.84
C VAL A 14 -2.46 -5.49 -9.68
N ARG A 15 -2.80 -5.82 -8.43
CA ARG A 15 -3.88 -6.76 -8.13
C ARG A 15 -5.21 -6.00 -8.26
N GLU A 16 -5.97 -6.28 -9.31
CA GLU A 16 -7.30 -5.72 -9.51
C GLU A 16 -8.20 -6.01 -8.29
N GLY A 17 -8.81 -4.98 -7.72
CA GLY A 17 -9.67 -5.07 -6.53
C GLY A 17 -9.01 -4.73 -5.19
N LEU A 18 -7.69 -4.51 -5.13
CA LEU A 18 -7.00 -4.06 -3.92
C LEU A 18 -6.95 -2.52 -3.84
N ASN A 19 -7.95 -1.94 -3.17
CA ASN A 19 -7.96 -0.51 -2.84
C ASN A 19 -7.00 -0.24 -1.67
N THR A 20 -5.73 -0.04 -1.99
CA THR A 20 -4.73 0.34 -0.99
C THR A 20 -4.82 1.82 -0.66
N ILE A 21 -4.86 2.15 0.63
CA ILE A 21 -4.91 3.51 1.18
C ILE A 21 -3.61 3.73 1.96
N LYS A 22 -2.80 4.73 1.63
CA LYS A 22 -1.65 5.07 2.47
C LYS A 22 -2.12 5.91 3.65
N VAL A 23 -1.57 5.62 4.82
CA VAL A 23 -1.94 6.29 6.07
C VAL A 23 -0.68 6.65 6.84
N ARG A 24 -0.55 7.93 7.22
CA ARG A 24 0.40 8.39 8.23
C ARG A 24 -0.18 8.05 9.58
N LEU A 25 0.54 7.27 10.37
CA LEU A 25 0.19 7.10 11.79
C LEU A 25 0.83 8.22 12.62
N ASP A 26 2.12 8.48 12.35
CA ASP A 26 2.95 9.46 13.05
C ASP A 26 3.93 10.13 12.07
N ALA A 27 4.75 11.07 12.55
CA ALA A 27 5.75 11.78 11.75
C ALA A 27 6.76 10.88 11.01
N ARG A 28 7.00 9.65 11.49
CA ARG A 28 7.99 8.72 10.93
C ARG A 28 7.38 7.47 10.29
N THR A 29 6.08 7.24 10.48
CA THR A 29 5.45 5.94 10.17
C THR A 29 4.33 6.13 9.14
N VAL A 30 4.52 5.53 7.97
CA VAL A 30 3.53 5.45 6.90
C VAL A 30 3.26 3.99 6.61
N ILE A 31 1.99 3.60 6.67
CA ILE A 31 1.53 2.24 6.37
C ILE A 31 0.57 2.25 5.19
N THR A 32 0.44 1.10 4.55
CA THR A 32 -0.55 0.89 3.49
C THR A 32 -1.64 -0.02 4.02
N LEU A 33 -2.89 0.44 4.00
CA LEU A 33 -4.05 -0.32 4.46
C LEU A 33 -4.87 -0.79 3.27
N ALA A 34 -5.47 -1.98 3.37
CA ALA A 34 -6.35 -2.53 2.33
C ALA A 34 -7.81 -2.07 2.44
N SER A 35 -8.22 -1.44 3.55
CA SER A 35 -9.62 -1.04 3.77
C SER A 35 -9.76 0.15 4.72
N LYS A 36 -10.89 0.86 4.59
CA LYS A 36 -11.27 1.94 5.52
C LYS A 36 -11.62 1.44 6.93
N LYS A 37 -12.07 0.19 7.07
CA LYS A 37 -12.32 -0.41 8.40
C LYS A 37 -11.03 -0.55 9.21
N ALA A 38 -9.92 -0.86 8.54
CA ALA A 38 -8.62 -0.89 9.19
C ALA A 38 -8.19 0.51 9.66
N LEU A 39 -8.53 1.58 8.94
CA LEU A 39 -8.27 2.96 9.36
C LEU A 39 -8.92 3.27 10.72
N GLU A 40 -10.17 2.86 10.92
CA GLU A 40 -10.90 3.08 12.18
C GLU A 40 -10.22 2.39 13.35
N PHE A 41 -9.77 1.14 13.17
CA PHE A 41 -8.97 0.42 14.16
C PHE A 41 -7.68 1.19 14.52
N TRP A 42 -6.95 1.66 13.50
CA TRP A 42 -5.73 2.41 13.74
C TRP A 42 -5.98 3.77 14.38
N LYS A 43 -7.11 4.43 14.11
CA LYS A 43 -7.50 5.69 14.75
C LYS A 43 -7.74 5.56 16.25
N GLN A 44 -8.16 4.40 16.74
CA GLN A 44 -8.28 4.16 18.19
C GLN A 44 -6.93 4.22 18.89
N LYS A 45 -5.88 3.73 18.23
CA LYS A 45 -4.51 3.69 18.79
C LYS A 45 -3.68 4.92 18.45
N TYR A 46 -3.91 5.52 17.28
CA TYR A 46 -3.24 6.70 16.76
C TYR A 46 -4.29 7.73 16.33
N PRO A 47 -4.74 8.61 17.25
CA PRO A 47 -5.82 9.56 16.97
C PRO A 47 -5.51 10.49 15.79
N ASN A 48 -4.23 10.77 15.58
CA ASN A 48 -3.73 11.67 14.53
C ASN A 48 -3.48 10.96 13.19
N ALA A 49 -4.01 9.74 13.00
CA ALA A 49 -3.81 9.02 11.75
C ALA A 49 -4.50 9.73 10.56
N VAL A 50 -3.71 10.06 9.53
CA VAL A 50 -4.16 10.81 8.34
C VAL A 50 -3.90 10.00 7.06
N VAL A 51 -4.86 9.96 6.16
CA VAL A 51 -4.71 9.33 4.84
C VAL A 51 -3.80 10.18 3.95
N ILE A 52 -2.79 9.55 3.35
CA ILE A 52 -1.81 10.17 2.43
C ILE A 52 -1.88 9.50 1.03
N GLY A 53 -3.05 9.52 0.40
CA GLY A 53 -3.22 9.05 -0.99
C GLY A 53 -3.41 7.56 -1.17
#